data_AF-Q81D15-F1
#
_entry.id   AF-Q81D15-F1
#
_cell.length_a   1.000
_cell.length_b   1.000
_cell.length_c   1.000
_cell.angle_alpha   90.00
_cell.angle_beta   90.00
_cell.angle_gamma   90.00
#
_symmetry.space_group_name_H-M   'P 1'
#
loop_
_entity.id
_entity.type
_entity.pdbx_description
1 polymer ?
#
loop_
_entity_poly.entity_id
_entity_poly.type
_entity_poly.pdbx_seq_one_letter_code
_entity_poly.pdbx_strand_id
1 'polypeptide(L)' 'MKKVIEEYINHLKQSAVENRKESDKAYENGDLGLSGYLRGQWIANEGIATALKTILTQHREENVSSNLIK' A
#
# COMPACT_ATOMS: atom_id res chain seq x y z
N MET A 1 14.61 -1.86 10.86
CA MET A 1 13.14 -1.71 10.82
C MET A 1 12.67 -0.95 9.58
N LYS A 2 13.19 0.27 9.30
CA LYS A 2 12.82 1.06 8.10
C LYS A 2 12.84 0.28 6.77
N LYS A 3 13.95 -0.43 6.47
CA LYS A 3 14.09 -1.22 5.23
C LYS A 3 13.00 -2.29 5.07
N VAL A 4 12.65 -2.98 6.17
CA VAL A 4 11.59 -4.01 6.18
C VAL A 4 10.21 -3.40 5.89
N ILE A 5 9.93 -2.21 6.44
CA ILE A 5 8.67 -1.49 6.16
C ILE A 5 8.64 -1.02 4.71
N GLU A 6 9.77 -0.55 4.15
CA GLU A 6 9.86 -0.16 2.74
C GLU A 6 9.67 -1.35 1.79
N GLU A 7 10.24 -2.51 2.11
CA GLU A 7 10.02 -3.76 1.38
C GLU A 7 8.55 -4.20 1.45
N TYR A 8 7.91 -4.10 2.62
CA TYR A 8 6.49 -4.42 2.79
C TYR A 8 5.58 -3.44 2.04
N ILE A 9 5.88 -2.14 2.03
CA ILE A 9 5.18 -1.15 1.19
C ILE A 9 5.24 -1.53 -0.29
N ASN A 10 6.40 -1.98 -0.77
CA ASN A 10 6.54 -2.41 -2.17
C ASN A 10 5.71 -3.66 -2.46
N HIS A 11 5.70 -4.63 -1.55
CA HIS A 11 4.86 -5.82 -1.66
C HIS A 11 3.37 -5.46 -1.74
N LEU A 12 2.87 -4.59 -0.86
CA LEU A 12 1.48 -4.12 -0.89
C LEU A 12 1.12 -3.45 -2.22
N LYS A 13 2.01 -2.59 -2.74
CA LYS A 13 1.82 -1.92 -4.03
C LYS A 13 1.79 -2.91 -5.20
N GLN A 14 2.66 -3.91 -5.20
CA GLN A 14 2.65 -4.94 -6.24
C GLN A 14 1.36 -5.76 -6.20
N SER A 15 0.97 -6.23 -5.00
CA SER A 15 -0.29 -6.96 -4.82
C SER A 15 -1.51 -6.12 -5.22
N ALA A 16 -1.51 -4.83 -4.92
CA ALA A 16 -2.52 -3.87 -5.39
C ALA A 16 -2.67 -3.86 -6.92
N VAL A 17 -1.56 -3.75 -7.65
CA VAL A 17 -1.56 -3.76 -9.13
C VAL A 17 -2.05 -5.09 -9.69
N GLU A 18 -1.64 -6.20 -9.08
CA GLU A 18 -2.08 -7.55 -9.48
C GLU A 18 -3.57 -7.74 -9.24
N ASN A 19 -4.06 -7.41 -8.04
CA ASN A 19 -5.48 -7.49 -7.67
C ASN A 19 -6.36 -6.61 -8.56
N ARG A 20 -5.89 -5.44 -8.97
CA ARG A 20 -6.62 -4.60 -9.93
C ARG A 20 -6.78 -5.32 -11.28
N LYS A 21 -5.70 -5.87 -11.83
CA LYS A 21 -5.74 -6.59 -13.12
C LYS A 21 -6.66 -7.80 -13.07
N GLU A 22 -6.61 -8.57 -11.98
CA GLU A 22 -7.46 -9.75 -11.82
C GLU A 22 -8.93 -9.35 -11.54
N SER A 23 -9.17 -8.24 -10.84
CA SER A 23 -10.52 -7.69 -10.64
C SER A 23 -11.17 -7.29 -11.97
N ASP A 24 -10.41 -6.66 -12.87
CA ASP A 24 -10.88 -6.27 -14.20
C ASP A 24 -11.23 -7.51 -15.04
N LYS A 25 -10.36 -8.53 -15.05
CA LYS A 25 -10.65 -9.82 -15.73
C LYS A 25 -11.89 -10.53 -15.17
N ALA A 26 -12.03 -10.56 -13.84
CA ALA A 26 -13.20 -11.17 -13.19
C ALA A 26 -14.48 -10.45 -13.58
N TYR A 27 -14.43 -9.12 -13.68
CA TYR A 27 -15.56 -8.30 -14.14
C TYR A 27 -15.93 -8.62 -15.60
N GLU A 28 -14.95 -8.66 -16.49
CA GLU A 28 -15.14 -9.00 -17.91
C GLU A 28 -15.76 -10.40 -18.10
N ASN A 29 -15.41 -11.33 -17.22
CA ASN A 29 -15.96 -12.70 -17.21
C ASN A 29 -17.34 -12.80 -16.52
N GLY A 30 -17.88 -11.71 -15.98
CA GLY A 30 -19.17 -11.68 -15.29
C GLY A 30 -19.14 -12.16 -13.83
N ASP A 31 -17.97 -12.47 -13.28
CA ASP A 31 -17.80 -12.82 -11.86
C ASP A 31 -17.67 -11.54 -11.01
N LEU A 32 -18.82 -10.91 -10.78
CA LEU A 32 -18.89 -9.66 -10.01
C LEU A 32 -18.49 -9.83 -8.55
N GLY A 33 -18.66 -11.03 -7.98
CA GLY A 33 -18.29 -11.33 -6.59
C GLY A 33 -16.77 -11.33 -6.42
N LEU A 34 -16.07 -12.07 -7.28
CA LEU A 34 -14.61 -12.08 -7.29
C LEU A 34 -14.03 -10.72 -7.66
N SER A 35 -14.62 -10.04 -8.65
CA SER A 35 -14.21 -8.69 -9.04
C SER A 35 -14.29 -7.71 -7.87
N GLY A 36 -15.41 -7.70 -7.14
CA GLY A 36 -15.60 -6.84 -5.97
C GLY A 36 -14.62 -7.15 -4.83
N TYR A 37 -14.38 -8.44 -4.55
CA TYR A 37 -13.41 -8.88 -3.55
C TYR A 37 -11.99 -8.40 -3.86
N LEU A 38 -11.52 -8.64 -5.09
CA LEU A 38 -10.19 -8.23 -5.54
C LEU A 38 -10.03 -6.70 -5.55
N ARG A 39 -11.08 -5.97 -5.94
CA ARG A 39 -11.10 -4.51 -5.88
C ARG A 39 -10.97 -3.98 -4.46
N GLY A 40 -11.67 -4.60 -3.51
CA GLY A 40 -11.56 -4.26 -2.08
C GLY A 40 -10.13 -4.47 -1.55
N GLN A 41 -9.51 -5.59 -1.89
CA GLN A 41 -8.13 -5.87 -1.50
C GLN A 41 -7.13 -4.87 -2.10
N TRP A 42 -7.28 -4.54 -3.39
CA TRP A 42 -6.45 -3.53 -4.03
C TRP A 42 -6.51 -2.19 -3.28
N ILE A 43 -7.72 -1.66 -3.03
CA ILE A 43 -7.92 -0.38 -2.33
C ILE A 43 -7.32 -0.41 -0.92
N ALA A 44 -7.54 -1.50 -0.18
CA ALA A 44 -7.00 -1.66 1.16
C ALA A 44 -5.46 -1.64 1.15
N ASN A 45 -4.83 -2.36 0.22
CA ASN A 45 -3.37 -2.42 0.11
C ASN A 45 -2.75 -1.07 -0.23
N GLU A 46 -3.38 -0.28 -1.12
CA GLU A 46 -2.93 1.09 -1.41
C GLU A 46 -3.06 2.02 -0.21
N GLY A 47 -4.17 1.91 0.53
CA GLY A 47 -4.39 2.67 1.77
C GLY A 47 -3.33 2.37 2.83
N ILE A 48 -3.04 1.10 3.08
CA ILE A 48 -2.02 0.67 4.05
C ILE A 48 -0.63 1.13 3.61
N ALA A 49 -0.27 0.94 2.34
CA ALA A 49 1.01 1.38 1.80
C ALA A 49 1.23 2.90 1.98
N THR A 50 0.18 3.69 1.77
CA THR A 50 0.19 5.14 1.97
C THR A 50 0.38 5.50 3.44
N ALA A 51 -0.40 4.90 4.35
CA ALA A 51 -0.29 5.15 5.78
C ALA A 51 1.11 4.83 6.32
N LEU A 52 1.69 3.69 5.93
CA LEU A 52 3.04 3.31 6.33
C LEU A 52 4.09 4.28 5.78
N LYS A 53 3.93 4.76 4.54
CA LYS A 53 4.83 5.76 3.95
C LYS A 53 4.77 7.09 4.69
N THR A 54 3.59 7.52 5.11
CA THR A 54 3.39 8.72 5.94
C THR A 54 4.10 8.59 7.28
N ILE A 55 3.90 7.46 7.99
CA ILE A 55 4.56 7.19 9.27
C ILE A 55 6.09 7.24 9.12
N LEU A 56 6.64 6.61 8.08
CA LEU A 56 8.09 6.64 7.82
C LEU A 56 8.62 8.04 7.52
N THR A 57 7.81 8.88 6.88
CA THR A 57 8.21 10.26 6.51
C THR A 57 8.17 11.17 7.73
N GLN A 58 7.08 11.13 8.51
CA GLN A 58 6.94 11.88 9.76
C GLN A 58 8.04 11.52 10.76
N HIS A 59 8.33 10.23 10.93
CA HIS A 59 9.42 9.80 11.80
C HIS A 59 10.79 10.34 11.35
N ARG A 60 11.01 10.55 10.05
CA ARG A 60 12.24 11.17 9.55
C ARG A 60 12.32 12.65 9.95
N GLU A 61 11.21 13.38 9.83
CA GLU A 61 11.14 14.81 10.11
C GLU A 61 11.34 15.13 11.61
N GLU A 62 10.75 14.33 12.50
CA GLU A 62 10.93 14.45 13.96
C GLU A 62 12.41 14.27 14.39
N ASN A 63 13.11 13.30 13.79
CA ASN A 63 14.53 13.06 14.08
C ASN A 63 15.45 14.17 13.51
N VAL A 64 15.11 14.77 12.37
CA VAL A 64 15.88 15.88 11.79
C VAL A 64 15.68 17.15 12.63
N SER A 65 14.45 17.45 13.03
CA SER A 65 14.15 18.58 13.92
C SER A 65 14.85 18.44 15.27
N SER A 66 14.85 17.25 15.87
CA SER A 66 15.57 16.95 17.12
C SER A 66 17.08 17.16 17.04
N ASN A 67 17.71 16.94 15.88
CA ASN A 67 19.15 17.07 15.71
C ASN A 67 19.61 18.49 15.34
N LEU A 68 18.68 19.38 14.95
CA LEU A 68 18.95 20.79 14.67
C LEU A 68 18.86 21.67 15.94
N ILE A 69 18.38 21.12 17.05
CA ILE A 69 18.16 21.82 18.33
C ILE A 69 19.23 21.43 19.39
N LYS A 70 20.20 20.58 19.03
CA LYS A 70 21.36 20.21 19.87
C LYS A 70 22.64 20.82 19.32
#